data_AF-A0A7S1SKA7-F1
#
_entry.id   AF-A0A7S1SKA7-F1
#
_cell.length_a   1.000
_cell.length_b   1.000
_cell.length_c   1.000
_cell.angle_alpha   90.00
_cell.angle_beta   90.00
_cell.angle_gamma   90.00
#
_symmetry.space_group_name_H-M   'P 1'
#
loop_
_entity.id
_entity.type
_entity.pdbx_description
1 polymer ?
#
loop_
_entity_poly.entity_id
_entity_poly.type
_entity_poly.pdbx_seq_one_letter_code
_entity_poly.pdbx_strand_id
1 'polypeptide(L)'
;AGFTRYATRSLLLLSELHKSRGRFREAKSVLMKAHFEEAHSRAALLLEQTAGCLLLAEPPLTRKFAFHLVLAGLRYHQCDQRCLAERCYRQVLDVYAGKTWSLIEEHLHDVLGRYAQDRGDSWKAVGHHMA
;
A
#
# COMPACT_ATOMS: atom_id res chain seq x y z
N ALA A 1 -17.85 -8.06 -17.64
CA ALA A 1 -17.71 -7.88 -16.17
C ALA A 1 -17.58 -9.18 -15.37
N GLY A 2 -18.17 -10.32 -15.77
CA GLY A 2 -18.12 -11.57 -15.00
C GLY A 2 -16.78 -12.33 -15.01
N PHE A 3 -16.11 -12.42 -16.17
CA PHE A 3 -14.88 -13.22 -16.33
C PHE A 3 -13.68 -12.70 -15.51
N THR A 4 -13.53 -11.37 -15.41
CA THR A 4 -12.47 -10.73 -14.63
C THR A 4 -12.50 -11.15 -13.16
N ARG A 5 -13.70 -11.34 -12.59
CA ARG A 5 -13.87 -11.72 -11.18
C ARG A 5 -13.39 -13.14 -10.90
N TYR A 6 -13.53 -14.06 -11.85
CA TYR A 6 -13.02 -15.43 -11.70
C TYR A 6 -11.51 -15.49 -11.84
N ALA A 7 -10.95 -14.75 -12.79
CA ALA A 7 -9.49 -14.64 -12.96
C ALA A 7 -8.81 -14.12 -11.69
N THR A 8 -9.30 -13.00 -11.14
CA THR A 8 -8.75 -12.43 -9.89
C THR A 8 -8.88 -13.39 -8.71
N ARG A 9 -10.00 -14.10 -8.58
CA ARG A 9 -10.17 -15.13 -7.53
C ARG A 9 -9.17 -16.28 -7.66
N SER A 10 -8.97 -16.78 -8.88
CA SER A 10 -7.98 -17.84 -9.14
C SER A 10 -6.56 -17.38 -8.84
N LEU A 11 -6.21 -16.13 -9.19
CA LEU A 11 -4.90 -15.55 -8.89
C LEU A 11 -4.71 -15.31 -7.39
N LEU A 12 -5.75 -14.90 -6.66
CA LEU A 12 -5.70 -14.80 -5.20
C LEU A 12 -5.40 -16.16 -4.55
N LEU A 13 -6.14 -17.21 -4.92
CA LEU A 13 -5.90 -18.57 -4.41
C LEU A 13 -4.49 -19.07 -4.74
N LEU A 14 -4.03 -18.83 -5.97
CA LEU A 14 -2.67 -19.17 -6.37
C LEU A 14 -1.62 -18.40 -5.55
N SER A 15 -1.87 -17.12 -5.25
CA SER A 15 -0.96 -16.33 -4.42
C SER A 15 -0.85 -16.88 -3.00
N GLU A 16 -1.95 -17.32 -2.39
CA GLU A 16 -1.95 -17.94 -1.06
C GLU A 16 -1.20 -19.28 -1.08
N LEU A 17 -1.36 -20.06 -2.15
CA LEU A 17 -0.62 -21.30 -2.37
C LEU A 17 0.91 -21.09 -2.53
N HIS A 18 1.33 -19.93 -3.05
CA HIS A 18 2.72 -19.53 -3.09
C HIS A 18 3.21 -19.08 -1.70
N LYS A 19 2.45 -18.22 -1.00
CA LYS A 19 2.75 -17.76 0.36
C LYS A 19 2.90 -18.94 1.33
N SER A 20 2.02 -19.94 1.26
CA SER A 20 2.08 -21.12 2.14
C SER A 20 3.35 -21.97 1.95
N ARG A 21 4.03 -21.82 0.81
CA ARG A 21 5.33 -22.45 0.52
C ARG A 21 6.52 -21.51 0.67
N GLY A 22 6.34 -20.33 1.27
CA GLY A 22 7.40 -19.32 1.42
C GLY A 22 7.83 -18.64 0.11
N ARG A 23 7.09 -18.85 -0.99
CA ARG A 23 7.41 -18.35 -2.33
C ARG A 23 6.83 -16.94 -2.54
N PHE A 24 7.28 -15.99 -1.74
CA PHE A 24 6.68 -14.65 -1.70
C PHE A 24 6.91 -13.82 -2.98
N ARG A 25 8.03 -14.05 -3.69
CA ARG A 25 8.32 -13.36 -4.95
C ARG A 25 7.35 -13.78 -6.06
N GLU A 26 7.00 -15.05 -6.09
CA GLU A 26 6.01 -15.63 -6.99
C GLU A 26 4.60 -15.18 -6.63
N ALA A 27 4.24 -15.20 -5.33
CA ALA A 27 2.97 -14.65 -4.85
C ALA A 27 2.79 -13.19 -5.28
N LYS A 28 3.82 -12.36 -5.10
CA LYS A 28 3.86 -10.97 -5.59
C LYS A 28 3.62 -10.87 -7.09
N SER A 29 4.26 -11.72 -7.89
CA SER A 29 4.12 -11.72 -9.35
C SER A 29 2.66 -11.99 -9.77
N VAL A 30 2.01 -12.95 -9.12
CA VAL A 30 0.62 -13.31 -9.36
C VAL A 30 -0.34 -12.18 -8.97
N LEU A 31 -0.16 -11.59 -7.79
CA LEU A 31 -1.00 -10.47 -7.30
C LEU A 31 -0.89 -9.23 -8.19
N MET A 32 0.30 -8.90 -8.67
CA MET A 32 0.51 -7.77 -9.57
C MET A 32 -0.21 -7.93 -10.91
N LYS A 33 -0.32 -9.16 -11.43
CA LYS A 33 -1.11 -9.42 -12.64
C LYS A 33 -2.59 -9.18 -12.40
N ALA A 34 -3.11 -9.64 -11.26
CA ALA A 34 -4.51 -9.43 -10.88
C ALA A 34 -4.83 -7.93 -10.72
N HIS A 35 -3.90 -7.14 -10.17
CA HIS A 35 -4.11 -5.72 -9.90
C HIS A 35 -4.51 -4.90 -11.13
N PHE A 36 -3.92 -5.17 -12.30
CA PHE A 36 -4.15 -4.37 -13.51
C PHE A 36 -5.57 -4.48 -14.07
N GLU A 37 -6.27 -5.56 -13.75
CA GLU A 37 -7.62 -5.86 -14.26
C GLU A 37 -8.74 -5.37 -13.33
N GLU A 38 -8.37 -4.73 -12.21
CA GLU A 38 -9.25 -4.49 -11.08
C GLU A 38 -9.55 -3.00 -10.86
N ALA A 39 -10.76 -2.70 -10.40
CA ALA A 39 -11.15 -1.34 -10.03
C ALA A 39 -10.35 -0.85 -8.81
N HIS A 40 -10.27 0.47 -8.60
CA HIS A 40 -9.40 1.11 -7.59
C HIS A 40 -9.40 0.44 -6.21
N SER A 41 -10.57 0.09 -5.66
CA SER A 41 -10.66 -0.55 -4.33
C SER A 41 -10.01 -1.93 -4.27
N ARG A 42 -10.25 -2.78 -5.27
CA ARG A 42 -9.69 -4.15 -5.36
C ARG A 42 -8.22 -4.10 -5.76
N ALA A 43 -7.87 -3.20 -6.68
CA ALA A 43 -6.50 -2.90 -7.04
C ALA A 43 -5.67 -2.46 -5.81
N ALA A 44 -6.18 -1.54 -4.99
CA ALA A 44 -5.51 -1.10 -3.76
C ALA A 44 -5.20 -2.26 -2.81
N LEU A 45 -6.17 -3.14 -2.58
CA LEU A 45 -6.00 -4.33 -1.74
C LEU A 45 -4.93 -5.28 -2.30
N LEU A 46 -4.92 -5.52 -3.61
CA LEU A 46 -3.90 -6.36 -4.25
C LEU A 46 -2.50 -5.75 -4.17
N LEU A 47 -2.39 -4.42 -4.19
CA LEU A 47 -1.12 -3.71 -3.95
C LEU A 47 -0.66 -3.83 -2.50
N GLU A 48 -1.54 -3.70 -1.51
CA GLU A 48 -1.19 -3.96 -0.10
C GLU A 48 -0.69 -5.40 0.09
N GLN A 49 -1.40 -6.39 -0.47
CA GLN A 49 -1.00 -7.79 -0.39
C GLN A 49 0.34 -8.04 -1.08
N THR A 50 0.58 -7.37 -2.21
CA THR A 50 1.86 -7.38 -2.90
C THR A 50 2.97 -6.80 -2.03
N ALA A 51 2.72 -5.68 -1.35
CA ALA A 51 3.66 -5.07 -0.43
C ALA A 51 4.01 -6.07 0.69
N GLY A 52 3.02 -6.70 1.32
CA GLY A 52 3.23 -7.73 2.35
C GLY A 52 4.16 -8.86 1.88
N CYS A 53 3.97 -9.37 0.67
CA CYS A 53 4.87 -10.37 0.08
C CYS A 53 6.33 -9.86 -0.06
N LEU A 54 6.53 -8.58 -0.40
CA LEU A 54 7.87 -7.99 -0.52
C LEU A 54 8.56 -7.84 0.83
N LEU A 55 7.80 -7.58 1.90
CA LEU A 55 8.32 -7.51 3.26
C LEU A 55 8.70 -8.89 3.80
N LEU A 56 7.92 -9.92 3.46
CA LEU A 56 8.14 -11.31 3.88
C LEU A 56 9.14 -12.08 3.00
N ALA A 57 9.57 -11.52 1.86
CA ALA A 57 10.59 -12.13 1.03
C ALA A 57 11.94 -12.16 1.74
N GLU A 58 12.79 -13.14 1.39
CA GLU A 58 14.17 -13.24 1.91
C GLU A 58 15.17 -12.88 0.80
N PRO A 59 16.05 -11.87 0.98
CA PRO A 59 15.98 -10.85 2.04
C PRO A 59 14.79 -9.89 1.86
N PRO A 60 14.32 -9.22 2.93
CA PRO A 60 13.21 -8.27 2.85
C PRO A 60 13.48 -7.11 1.89
N LEU A 61 12.48 -6.80 1.05
CA LEU A 61 12.58 -5.76 0.04
C LEU A 61 11.87 -4.47 0.48
N THR A 62 12.29 -3.90 1.61
CA THR A 62 11.59 -2.81 2.33
C THR A 62 11.29 -1.58 1.47
N ARG A 63 12.23 -1.17 0.60
CA ARG A 63 11.98 -0.03 -0.33
C ARG A 63 10.90 -0.35 -1.36
N LYS A 64 10.88 -1.59 -1.88
CA LYS A 64 9.83 -2.02 -2.81
C LYS A 64 8.50 -2.17 -2.09
N PHE A 65 8.49 -2.66 -0.85
CA PHE A 65 7.31 -2.68 0.01
C PHE A 65 6.70 -1.27 0.14
N ALA A 66 7.50 -0.28 0.55
CA ALA A 66 7.06 1.09 0.73
C ALA A 66 6.50 1.68 -0.58
N PHE A 67 7.19 1.47 -1.71
CA PHE A 67 6.69 1.89 -3.02
C PHE A 67 5.30 1.32 -3.35
N HIS A 68 5.06 0.02 -3.11
CA HIS A 68 3.74 -0.57 -3.40
C HIS A 68 2.66 -0.09 -2.41
N LEU A 69 3.00 0.20 -1.16
CA LEU A 69 2.07 0.83 -0.22
C LEU A 69 1.69 2.27 -0.61
N VAL A 70 2.62 3.07 -1.14
CA VAL A 70 2.28 4.40 -1.68
C VAL A 70 1.25 4.27 -2.81
N LEU A 71 1.45 3.31 -3.73
CA LEU A 71 0.49 3.04 -4.80
C LEU A 71 -0.86 2.55 -4.25
N ALA A 72 -0.86 1.68 -3.24
CA ALA A 72 -2.09 1.24 -2.59
C ALA A 72 -2.84 2.42 -1.96
N GLY A 73 -2.13 3.29 -1.23
CA GLY A 73 -2.68 4.51 -0.64
C GLY A 73 -3.32 5.43 -1.68
N LEU A 74 -2.65 5.64 -2.82
CA LEU A 74 -3.19 6.43 -3.93
C LEU A 74 -4.50 5.83 -4.47
N ARG A 75 -4.54 4.51 -4.66
CA ARG A 75 -5.76 3.82 -5.13
C ARG A 75 -6.89 3.86 -4.11
N TYR A 76 -6.60 3.74 -2.81
CA TYR A 76 -7.59 3.93 -1.76
C TYR A 76 -8.14 5.35 -1.73
N HIS A 77 -7.27 6.36 -1.90
CA HIS A 77 -7.71 7.75 -2.00
C HIS A 77 -8.65 7.98 -3.20
N GLN A 78 -8.32 7.41 -4.38
CA GLN A 78 -9.14 7.49 -5.60
C GLN A 78 -10.53 6.83 -5.47
N CYS A 79 -10.77 6.02 -4.44
CA CYS A 79 -12.08 5.42 -4.16
C CYS A 79 -12.65 5.82 -2.79
N ASP A 80 -12.24 6.99 -2.27
CA ASP A 80 -12.70 7.58 -1.02
C ASP A 80 -12.48 6.74 0.24
N GLN A 81 -11.61 5.74 0.17
CA GLN A 81 -11.21 4.91 1.32
C GLN A 81 -10.09 5.59 2.14
N ARG A 82 -10.37 6.81 2.63
CA ARG A 82 -9.37 7.68 3.28
C ARG A 82 -8.67 7.03 4.48
N CYS A 83 -9.39 6.25 5.29
CA CYS A 83 -8.81 5.55 6.44
C CYS A 83 -7.76 4.49 6.01
N LEU A 84 -8.01 3.77 4.92
CA LEU A 84 -7.07 2.79 4.38
C LEU A 84 -5.88 3.48 3.71
N ALA A 85 -6.12 4.59 3.01
CA ALA A 85 -5.06 5.42 2.45
C ALA A 85 -4.12 5.96 3.54
N GLU A 86 -4.67 6.53 4.62
CA GLU A 86 -3.91 7.02 5.78
C GLU A 86 -3.05 5.90 6.38
N ARG A 87 -3.62 4.71 6.57
CA ARG A 87 -2.90 3.54 7.10
C ARG A 87 -1.73 3.11 6.21
N CYS A 88 -1.90 3.15 4.89
CA CYS A 88 -0.81 2.89 3.95
C CYS A 88 0.32 3.92 4.12
N TYR A 89 -0.02 5.22 4.08
CA TYR A 89 0.97 6.29 4.16
C TYR A 89 1.73 6.32 5.49
N ARG A 90 1.08 6.02 6.62
CA ARG A 90 1.75 5.89 7.92
C ARG A 90 2.79 4.77 7.94
N GLN A 91 2.48 3.61 7.38
CA GLN A 91 3.45 2.51 7.28
C GLN A 91 4.64 2.88 6.37
N VAL A 92 4.41 3.68 5.33
CA VAL A 92 5.49 4.20 4.47
C VAL A 92 6.34 5.20 5.25
N LEU A 93 5.72 6.06 6.05
CA LEU A 93 6.43 7.02 6.89
C LEU A 93 7.37 6.29 7.86
N ASP A 94 6.93 5.22 8.52
CA ASP A 94 7.77 4.40 9.41
C ASP A 94 9.00 3.81 8.70
N VAL A 95 8.91 3.58 7.38
CA VAL A 95 10.05 3.10 6.57
C VAL A 95 11.06 4.21 6.28
N TYR A 96 10.64 5.47 6.16
CA TYR A 96 11.49 6.58 5.74
C TYR A 96 11.87 7.56 6.86
N ALA A 97 11.17 7.52 7.99
CA ALA A 97 11.40 8.41 9.12
C ALA A 97 12.88 8.43 9.54
N GLY A 98 13.45 9.64 9.61
CA GLY A 98 14.85 9.86 10.03
C GLY A 98 15.90 9.33 9.04
N LYS A 99 15.52 9.07 7.78
CA LYS A 99 16.45 8.66 6.71
C LYS A 99 16.74 9.83 5.76
N THR A 100 17.69 9.65 4.86
CA THR A 100 18.09 10.68 3.87
C THR A 100 17.08 10.93 2.75
N TRP A 101 15.85 10.41 2.85
CA TRP A 101 14.83 10.50 1.81
C TRP A 101 13.78 11.58 2.16
N SER A 102 14.24 12.81 2.35
CA SER A 102 13.40 13.91 2.84
C SER A 102 12.19 14.20 1.96
N LEU A 103 12.32 14.09 0.63
CA LEU A 103 11.22 14.40 -0.31
C LEU A 103 9.98 13.50 -0.12
N ILE A 104 10.17 12.21 0.17
CA ILE A 104 9.02 11.32 0.40
C ILE A 104 8.44 11.53 1.79
N GLU A 105 9.28 11.82 2.79
CA GLU A 105 8.86 12.13 4.16
C GLU A 105 8.01 13.40 4.20
N GLU A 106 8.48 14.48 3.56
CA GLU A 106 7.75 15.74 3.39
C GLU A 106 6.40 15.52 2.68
N HIS A 107 6.39 14.76 1.58
CA HIS A 107 5.16 14.45 0.87
C HIS A 107 4.14 13.69 1.75
N LEU A 108 4.61 12.72 2.54
CA LEU A 108 3.74 11.95 3.44
C LEU A 108 3.21 12.81 4.58
N HIS A 109 4.04 13.68 5.14
CA HIS A 109 3.65 14.64 6.17
C HIS A 109 2.59 15.63 5.67
N ASP A 110 2.76 16.17 4.46
CA ASP A 110 1.77 17.03 3.83
C ASP A 110 0.41 16.32 3.60
N VAL A 111 0.44 15.09 3.09
CA VAL A 111 -0.79 14.29 2.87
C VAL A 111 -1.47 13.93 4.20
N LEU A 112 -0.72 13.45 5.19
CA LEU A 112 -1.26 13.07 6.50
C LEU A 112 -1.76 14.28 7.30
N GLY A 113 -1.09 15.43 7.18
CA GLY A 113 -1.53 16.71 7.73
C GLY A 113 -2.91 17.11 7.21
N ARG A 114 -3.11 17.04 5.89
CA ARG A 114 -4.43 17.29 5.28
C ARG A 114 -5.50 16.32 5.77
N TYR A 115 -5.19 15.02 5.90
CA TYR A 115 -6.14 14.05 6.43
C TYR A 115 -6.51 14.32 7.89
N ALA A 116 -5.57 14.77 8.71
CA ALA A 116 -5.84 15.17 10.09
C ALA A 116 -6.74 16.42 10.15
N GLN A 117 -6.50 17.42 9.31
CA GLN A 117 -7.35 18.62 9.19
C GLN A 117 -8.78 18.25 8.79
N ASP A 118 -8.95 17.43 7.76
CA ASP A 118 -10.25 16.96 7.27
C ASP A 118 -11.06 16.21 8.36
N ARG A 119 -10.35 15.58 9.31
CA ARG A 119 -10.96 14.88 10.46
C ARG A 119 -11.22 15.79 11.67
N GLY A 120 -10.82 17.06 11.62
CA GLY A 120 -10.88 18.00 12.74
C GLY A 120 -9.82 17.77 13.82
N ASP A 121 -8.76 17.01 13.52
CA ASP A 121 -7.66 16.72 14.45
C ASP A 121 -6.53 17.75 14.29
N SER A 122 -6.75 18.95 14.83
CA SER A 122 -5.84 20.09 14.64
C SER A 122 -4.45 19.86 15.26
N TRP A 123 -4.35 19.10 16.34
CA TRP A 123 -3.05 18.84 16.99
C TRP A 123 -2.18 17.89 16.17
N LYS A 124 -2.77 16.84 15.58
CA LYS A 124 -2.03 15.95 14.66
C LYS A 124 -1.63 16.66 13.39
N ALA A 125 -2.50 17.53 12.87
CA ALA A 125 -2.19 18.33 11.69
C ALA A 125 -0.94 19.20 11.91
N VAL A 126 -0.88 19.93 13.02
CA VAL A 126 0.29 20.74 13.39
C VAL A 126 1.54 19.86 13.53
N GLY A 127 1.43 18.70 14.18
CA GLY A 127 2.53 17.77 14.32
C GLY A 127 3.12 17.29 12.99
N HIS A 128 2.28 17.07 11.98
CA HIS A 128 2.75 16.71 10.64
C HIS A 128 3.35 17.89 9.87
N HIS A 129 2.86 19.12 10.04
CA HIS A 129 3.43 20.29 9.37
C HIS A 129 4.76 20.77 9.96
N MET A 130 5.11 20.32 11.18
CA MET A 130 6.34 20.69 11.87
C MET A 130 7.43 19.61 11.80
N ALA A 131 7.15 18.45 11.21
CA ALA A 131 8.08 17.33 11.06
C ALA A 131 8.90 17.48 9.77
#